data_AF-A0A1N7KEY5-F1
#
_entry.id   AF-A0A1N7KEY5-F1
#
_cell.length_a   1.000
_cell.length_b   1.000
_cell.length_c   1.000
_cell.angle_alpha   90.00
_cell.angle_beta   90.00
_cell.angle_gamma   90.00
#
_symmetry.space_group_name_H-M   'P 1'
#
loop_
_entity.id
_entity.type
_entity.pdbx_description
1 polymer ?
#
loop_
_entity_poly.entity_id
_entity_poly.type
_entity_poly.pdbx_seq_one_letter_code
_entity_poly.pdbx_strand_id
1 'polypeptide(L)'
;MKKYWTLPLLVVMIGIAFLAFQNYQEASTPPSDSWSREAQIATSTVRSGLDGKQTDEGVRLAHFTDDALNLHTYDEGLNSTKEKSIPVQSTKGAEVFTGNTYSIYYAGGGLYRSDTEEQLARSEVFLPTENGVVYVEEQTARYMDGDTLETTIIAENVSDSSSLQAYDSEEGLVVSISEAEDNDIFTTVYQRNGEKISVLEEMDIELSPSLKMEEVYPLVQNGSAKLLVSAVPAFTRSSGEKSFFLTEEEGDGTPLVSISFPDPQVEGSSLQEVEDLLVFSKNGLPTFLFRAQGYTETKTGGTEAFNIYEGTTENGSLSITRLSNTPRLSVNPEMVNDGMVAWLDIGADTNTVFMAASDEHESFPAPAITGDTLLRTAGKTLSMLTTGLMTIFLTVLWYAPPLLLIGAWMFRRRNPFDDEKEWSFYVSVAFYTAVALLFHQHLFKSQVLAELPEFLGFPGSPFVLIIGFSLVAFGIVKVSGMEKWWSIPGRVAYFIGLHVLFMTVYVGPYLF
;
A
#
# COMPACT_ATOMS: atom_id res chain seq x y z
N MET A 1 9.58 43.45 16.21
CA MET A 1 8.80 43.03 15.02
C MET A 1 7.38 43.59 15.15
N LYS A 2 6.75 44.03 14.05
CA LYS A 2 5.43 44.66 14.13
C LYS A 2 4.35 43.59 14.34
N LYS A 3 3.54 43.72 15.41
CA LYS A 3 2.57 42.69 15.88
C LYS A 3 1.59 42.23 14.81
N TYR A 4 1.22 43.13 13.90
CA TYR A 4 0.33 42.79 12.78
C TYR A 4 0.93 41.74 11.85
N TRP A 5 2.24 41.61 11.70
CA TRP A 5 2.84 40.54 10.89
C TRP A 5 3.07 39.25 11.67
N THR A 6 3.48 39.35 12.93
CA THR A 6 3.90 38.18 13.71
C THR A 6 2.74 37.31 14.18
N LEU A 7 1.60 37.93 14.56
CA LEU A 7 0.46 37.17 15.07
C LEU A 7 -0.21 36.31 13.99
N PRO A 8 -0.49 36.81 12.77
CA PRO A 8 -0.97 35.95 11.67
C PRO A 8 0.01 34.85 11.32
N LEU A 9 1.31 35.19 11.24
CA LEU A 9 2.34 34.22 10.89
C LEU A 9 2.37 33.07 11.91
N LEU A 10 2.19 33.38 13.21
CA LEU A 10 2.09 32.35 14.24
C LEU A 10 0.90 31.41 13.99
N VAL A 11 -0.29 31.95 13.70
CA VAL A 11 -1.49 31.13 13.41
C VAL A 11 -1.27 30.25 12.17
N VAL A 12 -0.68 30.80 11.11
CA VAL A 12 -0.35 30.04 9.89
C VAL A 12 0.67 28.94 10.19
N MET A 13 1.74 29.25 10.93
CA MET A 13 2.77 28.26 11.29
C MET A 13 2.19 27.13 12.15
N ILE A 14 1.27 27.45 13.06
CA ILE A 14 0.55 26.44 13.86
C ILE A 14 -0.26 25.53 12.94
N GLY A 15 -1.02 26.09 11.98
CA GLY A 15 -1.80 25.29 11.03
C GLY A 15 -0.93 24.38 10.16
N ILE A 16 0.19 24.89 9.64
CA ILE A 16 1.15 24.10 8.87
C ILE A 16 1.77 22.99 9.73
N ALA A 17 2.12 23.28 10.98
CA ALA A 17 2.68 22.29 11.89
C ALA A 17 1.66 21.18 12.22
N PHE A 18 0.38 21.54 12.41
CA PHE A 18 -0.69 20.55 12.59
C PHE A 18 -0.86 19.67 11.36
N LEU A 19 -0.92 20.25 10.16
CA LEU A 19 -1.04 19.51 8.92
C LEU A 19 0.16 18.58 8.69
N ALA A 20 1.38 19.06 8.96
CA ALA A 20 2.60 18.24 8.88
C ALA A 20 2.58 17.09 9.89
N PHE A 21 2.08 17.34 11.10
CA PHE A 21 1.95 16.32 12.13
C PHE A 21 0.89 15.27 11.78
N GLN A 22 -0.24 15.67 11.21
CA GLN A 22 -1.25 14.74 10.72
C GLN A 22 -0.70 13.87 9.57
N ASN A 23 -0.12 14.49 8.54
CA ASN A 23 0.50 13.75 7.44
C ASN A 23 1.65 12.85 7.91
N TYR A 24 2.30 13.20 9.01
CA TYR A 24 3.30 12.33 9.65
C TYR A 24 2.63 11.12 10.30
N GLN A 25 1.55 11.32 11.06
CA GLN A 25 0.80 10.22 11.68
C GLN A 25 0.33 9.24 10.61
N GLU A 26 -0.34 9.72 9.57
CA GLU A 26 -0.85 8.91 8.45
C GLU A 26 0.28 8.14 7.74
N ALA A 27 1.44 8.78 7.53
CA ALA A 27 2.62 8.13 6.94
C ALA A 27 3.32 7.14 7.88
N SER A 28 3.00 7.17 9.17
CA SER A 28 3.59 6.31 10.21
C SER A 28 2.62 5.24 10.72
N THR A 29 1.38 5.24 10.24
CA THR A 29 0.36 4.26 10.64
C THR A 29 0.81 2.86 10.23
N PRO A 30 0.78 1.87 11.15
CA PRO A 30 1.04 0.48 10.80
C PRO A 30 0.03 -0.03 9.77
N PRO A 31 0.35 -1.11 9.03
CA PRO A 31 -0.54 -1.66 8.01
C PRO A 31 -1.83 -2.26 8.59
N SER A 32 -1.78 -2.79 9.81
CA SER A 32 -2.93 -3.30 10.57
C SER A 32 -2.63 -3.29 12.07
N ASP A 33 -3.64 -3.56 12.89
CA ASP A 33 -3.50 -3.55 14.36
C ASP A 33 -2.58 -4.65 14.91
N SER A 34 -2.28 -5.69 14.12
CA SER A 34 -1.49 -6.86 14.52
C SER A 34 -0.11 -6.93 13.87
N TRP A 35 0.28 -5.90 13.12
CA TRP A 35 1.53 -5.87 12.36
C TRP A 35 2.32 -4.59 12.58
N SER A 36 3.63 -4.75 12.68
CA SER A 36 4.57 -3.66 12.74
C SER A 36 4.62 -2.91 11.40
N ARG A 37 5.05 -1.66 11.47
CA ARG A 37 5.45 -0.93 10.27
C ARG A 37 6.77 -1.49 9.71
N GLU A 38 7.00 -1.25 8.41
CA GLU A 38 8.16 -1.75 7.68
C GLU A 38 9.51 -1.23 8.21
N ALA A 39 10.51 -2.11 8.22
CA ALA A 39 11.92 -1.80 8.42
C ALA A 39 12.70 -2.03 7.12
N GLN A 40 13.48 -1.04 6.70
CA GLN A 40 14.39 -1.19 5.57
C GLN A 40 15.58 -2.04 5.99
N ILE A 41 15.80 -3.17 5.32
CA ILE A 41 16.88 -4.10 5.65
C ILE A 41 17.96 -4.19 4.57
N ALA A 42 17.61 -3.97 3.30
CA ALA A 42 18.55 -3.97 2.19
C ALA A 42 18.08 -3.09 1.03
N THR A 43 18.88 -3.03 -0.04
CA THR A 43 18.56 -2.34 -1.29
C THR A 43 18.92 -3.22 -2.47
N SER A 44 18.09 -3.21 -3.51
CA SER A 44 18.30 -3.95 -4.75
C SER A 44 18.26 -3.00 -5.95
N THR A 45 18.94 -3.36 -7.04
CA THR A 45 18.86 -2.64 -8.33
C THR A 45 17.91 -3.33 -9.32
N VAL A 46 17.43 -4.53 -9.00
CA VAL A 46 16.60 -5.36 -9.88
C VAL A 46 15.25 -5.70 -9.25
N ARG A 47 14.29 -6.08 -10.09
CA ARG A 47 13.00 -6.64 -9.68
C ARG A 47 13.03 -8.15 -9.91
N SER A 48 13.72 -8.85 -9.02
CA SER A 48 13.88 -10.30 -9.06
C SER A 48 13.35 -10.90 -7.75
N GLY A 49 13.25 -12.23 -7.70
CA GLY A 49 12.85 -12.95 -6.49
C GLY A 49 13.68 -12.59 -5.27
N LEU A 50 13.05 -12.66 -4.11
CA LEU A 50 13.73 -12.64 -2.83
C LEU A 50 13.25 -13.83 -2.04
N ASP A 51 14.09 -14.33 -1.15
CA ASP A 51 13.71 -15.43 -0.29
C ASP A 51 14.27 -15.25 1.12
N GLY A 52 13.49 -15.64 2.13
CA GLY A 52 13.82 -15.42 3.52
C GLY A 52 13.47 -16.63 4.38
N LYS A 53 14.32 -16.91 5.38
CA LYS A 53 14.06 -17.99 6.33
C LYS A 53 14.55 -17.64 7.72
N GLN A 54 13.72 -17.91 8.73
CA GLN A 54 14.16 -17.90 10.12
C GLN A 54 15.08 -19.08 10.40
N THR A 55 16.26 -18.81 10.97
CA THR A 55 17.22 -19.84 11.39
C THR A 55 17.66 -19.64 12.83
N ASP A 56 18.42 -20.59 13.37
CA ASP A 56 19.04 -20.50 14.71
C ASP A 56 20.00 -19.31 14.86
N GLU A 57 20.59 -18.84 13.76
CA GLU A 57 21.49 -17.67 13.73
C GLU A 57 20.76 -16.34 13.54
N GLY A 58 19.42 -16.38 13.41
CA GLY A 58 18.57 -15.24 13.09
C GLY A 58 17.92 -15.35 11.71
N VAL A 59 17.49 -14.22 11.15
CA VAL A 59 16.80 -14.17 9.86
C VAL A 59 17.82 -14.19 8.72
N ARG A 60 17.74 -15.17 7.84
CA ARG A 60 18.50 -15.18 6.57
C ARG A 60 17.62 -14.63 5.46
N LEU A 61 18.20 -13.76 4.63
CA LEU A 61 17.52 -13.19 3.47
C LEU A 61 18.45 -13.21 2.26
N ALA A 62 17.91 -13.63 1.13
CA ALA A 62 18.55 -13.64 -0.17
C ALA A 62 17.83 -12.65 -1.10
N HIS A 63 18.58 -11.80 -1.78
CA HIS A 63 18.04 -10.92 -2.83
C HIS A 63 19.07 -10.67 -3.92
N PHE A 64 18.61 -10.35 -5.13
CA PHE A 64 19.49 -10.07 -6.26
C PHE A 64 19.82 -8.58 -6.41
N THR A 65 20.95 -8.31 -7.04
CA THR A 65 21.35 -7.03 -7.64
C THR A 65 21.64 -7.26 -9.13
N ASP A 66 22.15 -6.28 -9.86
CA ASP A 66 22.39 -6.42 -11.31
C ASP A 66 23.34 -7.59 -11.64
N ASP A 67 24.34 -7.83 -10.77
CA ASP A 67 25.46 -8.74 -11.03
C ASP A 67 25.71 -9.77 -9.91
N ALA A 68 24.89 -9.78 -8.85
CA ALA A 68 25.11 -10.69 -7.72
C ALA A 68 23.83 -11.10 -6.99
N LEU A 69 23.89 -12.28 -6.37
CA LEU A 69 23.02 -12.74 -5.30
C LEU A 69 23.64 -12.34 -3.95
N ASN A 70 22.92 -11.53 -3.18
CA ASN A 70 23.34 -11.09 -1.85
C ASN A 70 22.59 -11.89 -0.78
N LEU A 71 23.37 -12.55 0.09
CA LEU A 71 22.89 -13.29 1.24
C LEU A 71 23.23 -12.51 2.49
N HIS A 72 22.22 -12.17 3.27
CA HIS A 72 22.37 -11.51 4.57
C HIS A 72 21.83 -12.41 5.67
N THR A 73 22.47 -12.34 6.84
CA THR A 73 21.93 -12.86 8.09
C THR A 73 21.77 -11.69 9.04
N TYR A 74 20.61 -11.58 9.66
CA TYR A 74 20.23 -10.54 10.59
C TYR A 74 19.94 -11.13 11.96
N ASP A 75 20.33 -10.42 13.03
CA ASP A 75 19.84 -10.73 14.37
C ASP A 75 18.37 -10.32 14.55
N GLU A 76 17.79 -10.61 15.72
CA GLU A 76 16.40 -10.23 16.04
C GLU A 76 16.12 -8.72 15.92
N GLY A 77 17.14 -7.88 16.12
CA GLY A 77 17.05 -6.42 15.96
C GLY A 77 17.28 -5.93 14.54
N LEU A 78 17.31 -6.84 13.55
CA LEU A 78 17.63 -6.61 12.15
C LEU A 78 19.03 -6.03 11.90
N ASN A 79 19.99 -6.25 12.79
CA ASN A 79 21.37 -5.88 12.53
C ASN A 79 22.04 -6.98 11.69
N SER A 80 22.66 -6.60 10.58
CA SER A 80 23.36 -7.57 9.74
C SER A 80 24.58 -8.14 10.48
N THR A 81 24.60 -9.45 10.68
CA THR A 81 25.66 -10.21 11.36
C THR A 81 26.59 -10.90 10.37
N LYS A 82 26.07 -11.30 9.20
CA LYS A 82 26.83 -11.91 8.09
C LYS A 82 26.30 -11.39 6.76
N GLU A 83 27.22 -11.21 5.81
CA GLU A 83 26.92 -10.79 4.45
C GLU A 83 27.83 -11.56 3.49
N LYS A 84 27.25 -12.11 2.41
CA LYS A 84 27.97 -12.77 1.32
C LYS A 84 27.34 -12.36 -0.01
N SER A 85 28.17 -11.91 -0.94
CA SER A 85 27.75 -11.60 -2.31
C SER A 85 28.33 -12.65 -3.26
N ILE A 86 27.50 -13.23 -4.12
CA ILE A 86 27.85 -14.29 -5.07
C ILE A 86 27.59 -13.76 -6.48
N PRO A 87 28.60 -13.69 -7.36
CA PRO A 87 28.42 -13.20 -8.72
C PRO A 87 27.42 -14.04 -9.51
N VAL A 88 26.53 -13.38 -10.25
CA VAL A 88 25.51 -14.01 -11.10
C VAL A 88 25.57 -13.41 -12.50
N GLN A 89 25.47 -14.26 -13.54
CA GLN A 89 25.62 -13.79 -14.93
C GLN A 89 24.42 -12.99 -15.45
N SER A 90 23.21 -13.30 -14.96
CA SER A 90 21.98 -12.61 -15.32
C SER A 90 20.95 -12.77 -14.20
N THR A 91 20.37 -11.66 -13.77
CA THR A 91 19.35 -11.63 -12.70
C THR A 91 17.94 -11.41 -13.23
N LYS A 92 17.77 -11.32 -14.55
CA LYS A 92 16.44 -11.24 -15.19
C LYS A 92 15.66 -12.54 -14.98
N GLY A 93 14.53 -12.45 -14.28
CA GLY A 93 13.70 -13.60 -13.92
C GLY A 93 14.41 -14.56 -12.96
N ALA A 94 15.38 -14.06 -12.20
CA ALA A 94 16.08 -14.86 -11.20
C ALA A 94 15.23 -15.01 -9.93
N GLU A 95 15.30 -16.20 -9.36
CA GLU A 95 14.58 -16.62 -8.15
C GLU A 95 15.57 -17.34 -7.24
N VAL A 96 15.28 -17.42 -5.95
CA VAL A 96 16.17 -18.02 -4.95
C VAL A 96 15.37 -18.78 -3.90
N PHE A 97 15.97 -19.84 -3.38
CA PHE A 97 15.56 -20.59 -2.20
C PHE A 97 16.69 -20.58 -1.17
N THR A 98 16.37 -20.39 0.10
CA THR A 98 17.26 -20.17 1.23
C THR A 98 17.10 -21.30 2.23
N GLY A 99 17.93 -22.32 2.07
CA GLY A 99 18.01 -23.44 3.00
C GLY A 99 18.80 -23.13 4.27
N ASN A 100 18.85 -24.11 5.17
CA ASN A 100 19.57 -24.00 6.44
C ASN A 100 21.09 -23.99 6.21
N THR A 101 21.58 -24.75 5.22
CA THR A 101 23.01 -24.88 4.95
C THR A 101 23.46 -23.96 3.82
N TYR A 102 22.78 -24.02 2.68
CA TYR A 102 23.09 -23.24 1.49
C TYR A 102 21.79 -22.78 0.82
N SER A 103 21.89 -21.76 -0.02
CA SER A 103 20.82 -21.33 -0.91
C SER A 103 20.97 -21.97 -2.29
N ILE A 104 19.84 -22.20 -2.98
CA ILE A 104 19.76 -22.63 -4.37
C ILE A 104 19.16 -21.46 -5.16
N TYR A 105 19.76 -21.07 -6.27
CA TYR A 105 19.25 -19.95 -7.06
C TYR A 105 19.08 -20.31 -8.53
N TYR A 106 18.07 -19.73 -9.14
CA TYR A 106 17.78 -19.83 -10.56
C TYR A 106 18.27 -18.57 -11.27
N ALA A 107 19.11 -18.75 -12.28
CA ALA A 107 19.62 -17.65 -13.10
C ALA A 107 19.93 -18.11 -14.52
N GLY A 108 19.35 -17.44 -15.52
CA GLY A 108 19.65 -17.71 -16.93
C GLY A 108 19.37 -19.15 -17.38
N GLY A 109 18.30 -19.79 -16.87
CA GLY A 109 17.89 -21.14 -17.26
C GLY A 109 18.60 -22.28 -16.53
N GLY A 110 19.37 -21.98 -15.49
CA GLY A 110 20.06 -22.99 -14.67
C GLY A 110 19.78 -22.82 -13.18
N LEU A 111 19.82 -23.93 -12.46
CA LEU A 111 19.80 -23.97 -10.99
C LEU A 111 21.24 -24.10 -10.50
N TYR A 112 21.62 -23.31 -9.51
CA TYR A 112 22.98 -23.26 -8.99
C TYR A 112 23.00 -23.28 -7.47
N ARG A 113 24.07 -23.84 -6.92
CA ARG A 113 24.33 -23.83 -5.48
C ARG A 113 25.15 -22.60 -5.08
N SER A 114 24.71 -21.87 -4.05
CA SER A 114 25.30 -20.58 -3.63
C SER A 114 26.70 -20.63 -2.98
N ASP A 115 27.15 -21.79 -2.51
CA ASP A 115 28.45 -21.98 -1.85
C ASP A 115 29.56 -22.40 -2.83
N THR A 116 29.23 -23.23 -3.83
CA THR A 116 30.19 -23.74 -4.82
C THR A 116 30.02 -23.15 -6.21
N GLU A 117 28.92 -22.45 -6.49
CA GLU A 117 28.53 -21.97 -7.83
C GLU A 117 28.37 -23.13 -8.83
N GLU A 118 28.18 -24.36 -8.32
CA GLU A 118 27.96 -25.55 -9.13
C GLU A 118 26.55 -25.52 -9.73
N GLN A 119 26.47 -25.77 -11.04
CA GLN A 119 25.20 -25.95 -11.72
C GLN A 119 24.61 -27.32 -11.35
N LEU A 120 23.44 -27.32 -10.71
CA LEU A 120 22.73 -28.50 -10.25
C LEU A 120 21.85 -29.10 -11.36
N ALA A 121 21.14 -28.25 -12.11
CA ALA A 121 20.22 -28.65 -13.16
C ALA A 121 20.02 -27.55 -14.21
N ARG A 122 19.39 -27.89 -15.33
CA ARG A 122 18.79 -26.90 -16.25
C ARG A 122 17.29 -26.91 -16.05
N SER A 123 16.70 -25.72 -16.00
CA SER A 123 15.26 -25.62 -15.80
C SER A 123 14.66 -24.41 -16.46
N GLU A 124 13.38 -24.53 -16.78
CA GLU A 124 12.55 -23.46 -17.31
C GLU A 124 11.65 -22.85 -16.22
N VAL A 125 11.40 -23.60 -15.14
CA VAL A 125 10.51 -23.25 -14.04
C VAL A 125 11.25 -23.45 -12.72
N PHE A 126 11.18 -22.47 -11.83
CA PHE A 126 11.75 -22.55 -10.49
C PHE A 126 10.71 -22.03 -9.49
N LEU A 127 10.25 -22.91 -8.62
CA LEU A 127 9.26 -22.62 -7.58
C LEU A 127 9.89 -22.93 -6.23
N PRO A 128 10.39 -21.91 -5.50
CA PRO A 128 10.87 -22.11 -4.14
C PRO A 128 9.69 -22.52 -3.23
N THR A 129 9.97 -23.39 -2.27
CA THR A 129 9.03 -23.79 -1.21
C THR A 129 9.73 -23.62 0.15
N GLU A 130 9.06 -23.89 1.26
CA GLU A 130 9.65 -23.76 2.60
C GLU A 130 10.85 -24.70 2.80
N ASN A 131 10.78 -25.91 2.23
CA ASN A 131 11.74 -26.98 2.45
C ASN A 131 12.63 -27.31 1.25
N GLY A 132 12.35 -26.74 0.06
CA GLY A 132 13.12 -27.05 -1.13
C GLY A 132 12.66 -26.27 -2.36
N VAL A 133 12.80 -26.90 -3.53
CA VAL A 133 12.48 -26.28 -4.81
C VAL A 133 11.78 -27.28 -5.71
N VAL A 134 10.69 -26.87 -6.33
CA VAL A 134 10.11 -27.57 -7.49
C VAL A 134 10.63 -26.94 -8.77
N TYR A 135 11.13 -27.77 -9.68
CA TYR A 135 11.67 -27.32 -10.96
C TYR A 135 11.30 -28.28 -12.09
N VAL A 136 11.32 -27.79 -13.33
CA VAL A 136 11.03 -28.61 -14.52
C VAL A 136 12.29 -28.80 -15.35
N GLU A 137 12.72 -30.04 -15.53
CA GLU A 137 13.85 -30.41 -16.39
C GLU A 137 13.38 -31.45 -17.41
N GLU A 138 13.55 -31.17 -18.70
CA GLU A 138 13.17 -32.08 -19.79
C GLU A 138 11.72 -32.60 -19.66
N GLN A 139 10.74 -31.70 -19.49
CA GLN A 139 9.31 -32.03 -19.30
C GLN A 139 9.02 -32.93 -18.08
N THR A 140 9.94 -32.97 -17.11
CA THR A 140 9.76 -33.70 -15.86
C THR A 140 9.76 -32.71 -14.69
N ALA A 141 8.65 -32.62 -13.97
CA ALA A 141 8.59 -31.87 -12.73
C ALA A 141 9.29 -32.67 -11.63
N ARG A 142 10.26 -32.04 -10.96
CA ARG A 142 11.08 -32.62 -9.90
C ARG A 142 11.04 -31.72 -8.69
N TYR A 143 11.05 -32.34 -7.51
CA TYR A 143 11.35 -31.67 -6.26
C TYR A 143 12.79 -31.93 -5.87
N MET A 144 13.52 -30.89 -5.46
CA MET A 144 14.84 -30.96 -4.85
C MET A 144 14.75 -30.53 -3.40
N ASP A 145 15.15 -31.41 -2.49
CA ASP A 145 15.24 -31.10 -1.07
C ASP A 145 16.34 -30.06 -0.81
N GLY A 146 16.00 -29.02 -0.05
CA GLY A 146 16.86 -27.87 0.16
C GLY A 146 18.14 -28.16 0.93
N ASP A 147 18.15 -29.15 1.82
CA ASP A 147 19.27 -29.45 2.71
C ASP A 147 20.10 -30.67 2.25
N THR A 148 19.48 -31.61 1.51
CA THR A 148 20.15 -32.84 1.04
C THR A 148 20.46 -32.84 -0.46
N LEU A 149 19.82 -31.98 -1.25
CA LEU A 149 19.83 -31.99 -2.72
C LEU A 149 19.25 -33.27 -3.35
N GLU A 150 18.61 -34.14 -2.56
CA GLU A 150 17.97 -35.33 -3.10
C GLU A 150 16.78 -34.93 -3.98
N THR A 151 16.72 -35.49 -5.17
CA THR A 151 15.69 -35.18 -6.16
C THR A 151 14.63 -36.27 -6.24
N THR A 152 13.36 -35.91 -6.21
CA THR A 152 12.23 -36.82 -6.42
C THR A 152 11.41 -36.37 -7.64
N ILE A 153 11.00 -37.32 -8.50
CA ILE A 153 10.15 -37.02 -9.67
C ILE A 153 8.70 -36.87 -9.19
N ILE A 154 8.09 -35.71 -9.45
CA ILE A 154 6.68 -35.43 -9.15
C ILE A 154 5.78 -35.92 -10.28
N ALA A 155 6.09 -35.49 -11.51
CA ALA A 155 5.32 -35.82 -12.70
C ALA A 155 6.23 -35.85 -13.93
N GLU A 156 5.87 -36.69 -14.90
CA GLU A 156 6.53 -36.78 -16.21
C GLU A 156 5.58 -36.27 -17.30
N ASN A 157 6.13 -35.82 -18.43
CA ASN A 157 5.39 -35.26 -19.58
C ASN A 157 4.62 -33.97 -19.25
N VAL A 158 5.20 -33.11 -18.42
CA VAL A 158 4.69 -31.77 -18.13
C VAL A 158 4.87 -30.90 -19.37
N SER A 159 3.77 -30.36 -19.90
CA SER A 159 3.81 -29.47 -21.06
C SER A 159 4.45 -28.11 -20.72
N ASP A 160 5.12 -27.50 -21.71
CA ASP A 160 5.69 -26.15 -21.58
C ASP A 160 4.61 -25.08 -21.35
N SER A 161 3.34 -25.40 -21.63
CA SER A 161 2.19 -24.50 -21.43
C SER A 161 1.45 -24.71 -20.12
N SER A 162 1.87 -25.67 -19.29
CA SER A 162 1.20 -25.98 -18.02
C SER A 162 1.45 -24.88 -17.00
N SER A 163 0.43 -24.55 -16.19
CA SER A 163 0.60 -23.77 -14.98
C SER A 163 1.04 -24.71 -13.85
N LEU A 164 2.18 -24.40 -13.21
CA LEU A 164 2.67 -25.15 -12.06
C LEU A 164 2.66 -24.24 -10.83
N GLN A 165 2.14 -24.75 -9.72
CA GLN A 165 2.21 -24.09 -8.41
C GLN A 165 2.60 -25.11 -7.35
N ALA A 166 3.37 -24.70 -6.36
CA ALA A 166 3.86 -25.59 -5.31
C ALA A 166 3.97 -24.85 -3.97
N TYR A 167 3.65 -25.56 -2.88
CA TYR A 167 3.87 -25.08 -1.52
C TYR A 167 4.00 -26.24 -0.52
N ASP A 168 4.65 -25.98 0.61
CA ASP A 168 4.71 -26.94 1.72
C ASP A 168 3.47 -26.81 2.61
N SER A 169 2.74 -27.92 2.81
CA SER A 169 1.65 -28.05 3.78
C SER A 169 2.09 -28.85 5.00
N GLU A 170 1.29 -28.85 6.09
CA GLU A 170 1.57 -29.70 7.26
C GLU A 170 1.67 -31.20 6.92
N GLU A 171 1.00 -31.66 5.86
CA GLU A 171 1.01 -33.06 5.43
C GLU A 171 2.13 -33.39 4.41
N GLY A 172 2.85 -32.36 3.94
CA GLY A 172 3.93 -32.46 2.97
C GLY A 172 3.81 -31.47 1.81
N LEU A 173 4.71 -31.60 0.83
CA LEU A 173 4.73 -30.75 -0.37
C LEU A 173 3.50 -31.03 -1.23
N VAL A 174 2.81 -29.97 -1.63
CA VAL A 174 1.70 -29.98 -2.58
C VAL A 174 2.16 -29.35 -3.89
N VAL A 175 1.84 -29.99 -5.02
CA VAL A 175 2.13 -29.47 -6.36
C VAL A 175 0.89 -29.60 -7.23
N SER A 176 0.42 -28.50 -7.82
CA SER A 176 -0.59 -28.54 -8.88
C SER A 176 0.08 -28.42 -10.25
N ILE A 177 -0.42 -29.20 -11.20
CA ILE A 177 -0.09 -29.07 -12.62
C ILE A 177 -1.41 -28.92 -13.36
N SER A 178 -1.58 -27.78 -14.03
CA SER A 178 -2.83 -27.43 -14.70
C SER A 178 -2.60 -27.15 -16.18
N GLU A 179 -3.40 -27.78 -17.03
CA GLU A 179 -3.37 -27.62 -18.48
C GLU A 179 -4.72 -27.14 -18.98
N ALA A 180 -4.70 -26.13 -19.85
CA ALA A 180 -5.90 -25.63 -20.50
C ALA A 180 -6.01 -26.24 -21.90
N GLU A 181 -7.08 -26.99 -22.15
CA GLU A 181 -7.46 -27.49 -23.47
C GLU A 181 -8.81 -26.87 -23.84
N ASP A 182 -8.81 -26.02 -24.87
CA ASP A 182 -9.96 -25.17 -25.22
C ASP A 182 -10.46 -24.29 -24.05
N ASN A 183 -11.59 -24.67 -23.43
CA ASN A 183 -12.18 -23.99 -22.29
C ASN A 183 -12.11 -24.83 -21.00
N ASP A 184 -11.59 -26.05 -21.09
CA ASP A 184 -11.50 -26.97 -19.96
C ASP A 184 -10.10 -26.89 -19.35
N ILE A 185 -10.04 -26.89 -18.02
CA ILE A 185 -8.81 -26.87 -17.25
C ILE A 185 -8.69 -28.21 -16.54
N PHE A 186 -7.72 -29.01 -16.96
CA PHE A 186 -7.36 -30.26 -16.33
C PHE A 186 -6.27 -30.00 -15.30
N THR A 187 -6.56 -30.25 -14.03
CA THR A 187 -5.61 -30.06 -12.93
C THR A 187 -5.38 -31.35 -12.19
N THR A 188 -4.11 -31.74 -12.03
CA THR A 188 -3.69 -32.82 -11.15
C THR A 188 -2.95 -32.23 -9.94
N VAL A 189 -3.44 -32.54 -8.74
CA VAL A 189 -2.81 -32.16 -7.47
C VAL A 189 -2.03 -33.34 -6.92
N TYR A 190 -0.72 -33.20 -6.82
CA TYR A 190 0.18 -34.17 -6.22
C TYR A 190 0.48 -33.79 -4.77
N GLN A 191 0.62 -34.79 -3.91
CA GLN A 191 1.10 -34.63 -2.54
C GLN A 191 2.30 -35.54 -2.31
N ARG A 192 3.38 -34.99 -1.76
CA ARG A 192 4.60 -35.70 -1.38
C ARG A 192 4.74 -35.72 0.13
N ASN A 193 4.69 -36.91 0.72
CA ASN A 193 4.97 -37.15 2.13
C ASN A 193 6.23 -38.03 2.27
N GLY A 194 7.36 -37.40 2.58
CA GLY A 194 8.67 -38.05 2.52
C GLY A 194 9.02 -38.47 1.09
N GLU A 195 9.38 -39.74 0.88
CA GLU A 195 9.70 -40.28 -0.46
C GLU A 195 8.46 -40.68 -1.28
N LYS A 196 7.27 -40.71 -0.68
CA LYS A 196 6.05 -41.16 -1.36
C LYS A 196 5.34 -39.99 -2.01
N ILE A 197 5.00 -40.16 -3.28
CA ILE A 197 4.19 -39.23 -4.06
C ILE A 197 2.88 -39.93 -4.41
N SER A 198 1.77 -39.24 -4.16
CA SER A 198 0.43 -39.69 -4.53
C SER A 198 -0.32 -38.56 -5.21
N VAL A 199 -1.18 -38.92 -6.15
CA VAL A 199 -2.21 -38.01 -6.66
C VAL A 199 -3.24 -37.85 -5.57
N LEU A 200 -3.41 -36.62 -5.09
CA LEU A 200 -4.42 -36.26 -4.10
C LEU A 200 -5.78 -36.11 -4.79
N GLU A 201 -5.81 -35.36 -5.88
CA GLU A 201 -7.04 -35.05 -6.60
C GLU A 201 -6.78 -34.74 -8.07
N GLU A 202 -7.73 -35.11 -8.93
CA GLU A 202 -7.78 -34.73 -10.34
C GLU A 202 -9.10 -33.98 -10.56
N MET A 203 -9.01 -32.77 -11.11
CA MET A 203 -10.16 -31.91 -11.33
C MET A 203 -10.23 -31.50 -12.79
N ASP A 204 -11.45 -31.50 -13.31
CA ASP A 204 -11.81 -30.94 -14.61
C ASP A 204 -12.75 -29.76 -14.37
N ILE A 205 -12.36 -28.59 -14.88
CA ILE A 205 -13.01 -27.32 -14.63
C ILE A 205 -13.34 -26.64 -15.95
N GLU A 206 -14.62 -26.39 -16.21
CA GLU A 206 -15.05 -25.60 -17.37
C GLU A 206 -14.91 -24.09 -17.07
N LEU A 207 -14.11 -23.39 -17.88
CA LEU A 207 -13.96 -21.95 -17.85
C LEU A 207 -14.85 -21.29 -18.93
N SER A 208 -15.37 -20.10 -18.66
CA SER A 208 -16.13 -19.35 -19.68
C SER A 208 -15.28 -19.11 -20.94
N PRO A 209 -15.82 -19.27 -22.17
CA PRO A 209 -15.09 -19.02 -23.42
C PRO A 209 -14.59 -17.57 -23.60
N SER A 210 -15.05 -16.64 -22.76
CA SER A 210 -14.58 -15.26 -22.72
C SER A 210 -13.31 -15.07 -21.90
N LEU A 211 -12.87 -16.10 -21.17
CA LEU A 211 -11.75 -16.07 -20.24
C LEU A 211 -10.66 -17.04 -20.71
N LYS A 212 -9.44 -16.79 -20.24
CA LYS A 212 -8.27 -17.63 -20.44
C LYS A 212 -7.61 -17.84 -19.09
N MET A 213 -7.36 -19.10 -18.73
CA MET A 213 -6.59 -19.46 -17.54
C MET A 213 -5.20 -18.80 -17.57
N GLU A 214 -4.79 -18.26 -16.43
CA GLU A 214 -3.43 -17.77 -16.21
C GLU A 214 -2.70 -18.70 -15.25
N GLU A 215 -3.17 -18.80 -14.00
CA GLU A 215 -2.56 -19.62 -12.95
C GLU A 215 -3.63 -20.35 -12.12
N VAL A 216 -3.28 -21.54 -11.61
CA VAL A 216 -4.16 -22.38 -10.78
C VAL A 216 -3.43 -22.79 -9.50
N TYR A 217 -3.94 -22.31 -8.37
CA TYR A 217 -3.33 -22.46 -7.06
C TYR A 217 -4.04 -23.55 -6.24
N PRO A 218 -3.33 -24.55 -5.71
CA PRO A 218 -3.92 -25.59 -4.88
C PRO A 218 -4.09 -25.11 -3.44
N LEU A 219 -5.24 -25.42 -2.86
CA LEU A 219 -5.61 -25.12 -1.48
C LEU A 219 -6.00 -26.42 -0.80
N VAL A 220 -5.01 -27.09 -0.24
CA VAL A 220 -5.20 -28.37 0.43
C VAL A 220 -5.48 -28.14 1.91
N GLN A 221 -6.59 -28.70 2.38
CA GLN A 221 -7.00 -28.68 3.77
C GLN A 221 -7.66 -30.01 4.14
N ASN A 222 -7.23 -30.65 5.22
CA ASN A 222 -7.78 -31.91 5.72
C ASN A 222 -7.84 -33.05 4.67
N GLY A 223 -6.86 -33.11 3.76
CA GLY A 223 -6.79 -34.14 2.72
C GLY A 223 -7.74 -33.95 1.52
N SER A 224 -8.45 -32.82 1.42
CA SER A 224 -9.18 -32.40 0.21
C SER A 224 -8.46 -31.23 -0.45
N ALA A 225 -8.48 -31.14 -1.78
CA ALA A 225 -7.96 -29.97 -2.49
C ALA A 225 -9.10 -29.07 -2.98
N LYS A 226 -8.91 -27.76 -2.89
CA LYS A 226 -9.65 -26.77 -3.67
C LYS A 226 -8.68 -26.05 -4.59
N LEU A 227 -9.20 -25.48 -5.66
CA LEU A 227 -8.39 -24.72 -6.62
C LEU A 227 -8.86 -23.27 -6.64
N LEU A 228 -7.90 -22.37 -6.49
CA LEU A 228 -8.06 -20.96 -6.82
C LEU A 228 -7.56 -20.75 -8.25
N VAL A 229 -8.48 -20.50 -9.16
CA VAL A 229 -8.20 -20.27 -10.58
C VAL A 229 -8.17 -18.77 -10.84
N SER A 230 -7.05 -18.28 -11.38
CA SER A 230 -6.95 -16.93 -11.93
C SER A 230 -7.13 -16.98 -13.45
N ALA A 231 -7.91 -16.04 -13.97
CA ALA A 231 -8.21 -15.95 -15.39
C ALA A 231 -8.28 -14.51 -15.88
N VAL A 232 -7.86 -14.30 -17.13
CA VAL A 232 -7.90 -13.00 -17.83
C VAL A 232 -8.85 -13.05 -19.02
N PRO A 233 -9.38 -11.92 -19.52
CA PRO A 233 -10.21 -11.94 -20.73
C PRO A 233 -9.44 -12.47 -21.95
N ALA A 234 -10.02 -13.44 -22.67
CA ALA A 234 -9.36 -14.13 -23.78
C ALA A 234 -9.06 -13.23 -25.00
N PHE A 235 -9.82 -12.14 -25.16
CA PHE A 235 -9.78 -11.28 -26.35
C PHE A 235 -9.04 -9.94 -26.15
N THR A 236 -8.44 -9.71 -24.99
CA THR A 236 -7.66 -8.48 -24.72
C THR A 236 -6.19 -8.66 -25.08
N ARG A 237 -5.59 -7.64 -25.74
CA ARG A 237 -4.17 -7.63 -26.14
C ARG A 237 -3.20 -7.18 -25.02
N SER A 238 -3.72 -6.57 -23.96
CA SER A 238 -3.01 -6.27 -22.72
C SER A 238 -3.49 -7.24 -21.63
N SER A 239 -2.70 -7.45 -20.56
CA SER A 239 -3.20 -8.12 -19.36
C SER A 239 -4.45 -7.37 -18.90
N GLY A 240 -5.60 -8.03 -19.01
CA GLY A 240 -6.85 -7.50 -18.47
C GLY A 240 -6.86 -7.67 -16.96
N GLU A 241 -7.83 -7.05 -16.29
CA GLU A 241 -8.07 -7.29 -14.87
C GLU A 241 -8.27 -8.78 -14.61
N LYS A 242 -7.47 -9.35 -13.70
CA LYS A 242 -7.54 -10.77 -13.34
C LYS A 242 -8.83 -11.03 -12.57
N SER A 243 -9.56 -12.05 -13.00
CA SER A 243 -10.72 -12.58 -12.28
C SER A 243 -10.31 -13.85 -11.54
N PHE A 244 -10.80 -14.01 -10.32
CA PHE A 244 -10.48 -15.15 -9.47
C PHE A 244 -11.72 -15.99 -9.20
N PHE A 245 -11.53 -17.31 -9.20
CA PHE A 245 -12.59 -18.28 -8.99
C PHE A 245 -12.12 -19.39 -8.04
N LEU A 246 -13.02 -19.84 -7.17
CA LEU A 246 -12.79 -20.96 -6.26
C LEU A 246 -13.63 -22.16 -6.70
N THR A 247 -13.09 -23.37 -6.58
CA THR A 247 -13.86 -24.60 -6.77
C THR A 247 -14.74 -24.90 -5.55
N GLU A 248 -15.99 -25.29 -5.78
CA GLU A 248 -16.88 -25.84 -4.74
C GLU A 248 -16.90 -27.38 -4.77
N GLU A 249 -16.89 -27.99 -3.58
CA GLU A 249 -17.15 -29.43 -3.42
C GLU A 249 -18.66 -29.68 -3.43
N GLU A 250 -19.31 -29.82 -4.60
CA GLU A 250 -20.58 -30.57 -4.73
C GLU A 250 -21.04 -30.73 -6.20
N GLY A 251 -20.97 -31.95 -6.75
CA GLY A 251 -21.72 -32.34 -7.97
C GLY A 251 -20.92 -33.05 -9.07
N ASP A 252 -21.63 -33.40 -10.15
CA ASP A 252 -21.04 -33.89 -11.40
C ASP A 252 -20.57 -32.66 -12.19
N GLY A 253 -19.25 -32.44 -12.21
CA GLY A 253 -18.60 -31.19 -12.60
C GLY A 253 -18.26 -30.29 -11.40
N THR A 254 -17.09 -29.64 -11.42
CA THR A 254 -16.61 -28.79 -10.32
C THR A 254 -16.95 -27.32 -10.62
N PRO A 255 -18.06 -26.77 -10.11
CA PRO A 255 -18.47 -25.40 -10.44
C PRO A 255 -17.46 -24.38 -9.88
N LEU A 256 -17.22 -23.33 -10.68
CA LEU A 256 -16.42 -22.18 -10.29
C LEU A 256 -17.29 -21.07 -9.70
N VAL A 257 -16.93 -20.63 -8.50
CA VAL A 257 -17.53 -19.47 -7.85
C VAL A 257 -16.58 -18.30 -7.92
N SER A 258 -17.03 -17.18 -8.50
CA SER A 258 -16.24 -15.96 -8.54
C SER A 258 -16.02 -15.41 -7.13
N ILE A 259 -14.78 -15.07 -6.82
CA ILE A 259 -14.41 -14.47 -5.54
C ILE A 259 -13.88 -13.06 -5.76
N SER A 260 -14.15 -12.17 -4.80
CA SER A 260 -13.58 -10.84 -4.73
C SER A 260 -12.71 -10.72 -3.49
N PHE A 261 -11.62 -9.96 -3.59
CA PHE A 261 -10.72 -9.68 -2.49
C PHE A 261 -11.19 -8.40 -1.78
N PRO A 262 -11.85 -8.46 -0.61
CA PRO A 262 -12.30 -7.25 0.09
C PRO A 262 -11.13 -6.36 0.53
N ASP A 263 -11.30 -5.03 0.45
CA ASP A 263 -10.32 -4.10 1.02
C ASP A 263 -10.55 -3.98 2.54
N PRO A 264 -9.59 -4.38 3.41
CA PRO A 264 -9.78 -4.32 4.85
C PRO A 264 -9.86 -2.88 5.40
N GLN A 265 -9.47 -1.86 4.63
CA GLN A 265 -9.48 -0.46 5.07
C GLN A 265 -10.80 0.26 4.75
N VAL A 266 -11.59 -0.24 3.80
CA VAL A 266 -12.82 0.42 3.34
C VAL A 266 -13.94 -0.60 3.17
N GLU A 267 -14.95 -0.53 4.05
CA GLU A 267 -16.10 -1.44 4.01
C GLU A 267 -16.84 -1.36 2.66
N GLY A 268 -17.08 -2.53 2.05
CA GLY A 268 -17.76 -2.64 0.75
C GLY A 268 -16.89 -2.31 -0.47
N SER A 269 -15.62 -1.99 -0.28
CA SER A 269 -14.63 -1.89 -1.36
C SER A 269 -13.94 -3.24 -1.61
N SER A 270 -13.36 -3.40 -2.80
CA SER A 270 -12.54 -4.56 -3.16
C SER A 270 -11.18 -4.11 -3.65
N LEU A 271 -10.17 -4.89 -3.33
CA LEU A 271 -8.82 -4.75 -3.84
C LEU A 271 -8.82 -4.96 -5.35
N GLN A 272 -7.98 -4.20 -6.04
CA GLN A 272 -7.79 -4.26 -7.49
C GLN A 272 -6.39 -4.77 -7.82
N GLU A 273 -6.20 -5.25 -9.05
CA GLU A 273 -4.88 -5.66 -9.56
C GLU A 273 -4.12 -6.61 -8.61
N VAL A 274 -4.80 -7.67 -8.16
CA VAL A 274 -4.19 -8.75 -7.36
C VAL A 274 -3.15 -9.48 -8.20
N GLU A 275 -1.89 -9.43 -7.78
CA GLU A 275 -0.73 -9.99 -8.48
C GLU A 275 0.28 -10.58 -7.47
N ASP A 276 1.31 -11.28 -7.98
CA ASP A 276 2.36 -11.94 -7.20
C ASP A 276 1.78 -12.82 -6.08
N LEU A 277 0.75 -13.63 -6.39
CA LEU A 277 0.08 -14.48 -5.42
C LEU A 277 0.90 -15.73 -5.14
N LEU A 278 1.12 -16.02 -3.87
CA LEU A 278 1.80 -17.18 -3.34
C LEU A 278 0.87 -17.89 -2.37
N VAL A 279 0.92 -19.23 -2.35
CA VAL A 279 0.23 -20.03 -1.35
C VAL A 279 1.25 -20.60 -0.38
N PHE A 280 0.95 -20.54 0.90
CA PHE A 280 1.74 -21.16 1.96
C PHE A 280 0.81 -21.72 3.04
N SER A 281 1.36 -22.55 3.93
CA SER A 281 0.60 -23.07 5.06
C SER A 281 0.91 -22.26 6.31
N LYS A 282 -0.15 -21.81 7.01
CA LYS A 282 -0.04 -21.11 8.29
C LYS A 282 -1.03 -21.73 9.26
N ASN A 283 -0.55 -22.27 10.38
CA ASN A 283 -1.38 -23.01 11.35
C ASN A 283 -2.26 -24.10 10.70
N GLY A 284 -1.73 -24.82 9.71
CA GLY A 284 -2.44 -25.89 9.01
C GLY A 284 -3.51 -25.44 8.01
N LEU A 285 -3.62 -24.13 7.75
CA LEU A 285 -4.55 -23.56 6.78
C LEU A 285 -3.81 -23.03 5.55
N PRO A 286 -4.33 -23.29 4.33
CA PRO A 286 -3.81 -22.64 3.13
C PRO A 286 -4.08 -21.14 3.21
N THR A 287 -3.01 -20.36 3.11
CA THR A 287 -2.99 -18.91 3.23
C THR A 287 -2.35 -18.33 1.98
N PHE A 288 -2.84 -17.17 1.55
CA PHE A 288 -2.33 -16.43 0.41
C PHE A 288 -1.47 -15.29 0.87
N LEU A 289 -0.33 -15.09 0.22
CA LEU A 289 0.42 -13.84 0.26
C LEU A 289 0.37 -13.24 -1.14
N PHE A 290 -0.03 -11.98 -1.27
CA PHE A 290 -0.15 -11.34 -2.57
C PHE A 290 0.01 -9.83 -2.47
N ARG A 291 0.22 -9.18 -3.60
CA ARG A 291 0.07 -7.72 -3.68
C ARG A 291 -1.24 -7.34 -4.35
N ALA A 292 -1.79 -6.22 -3.95
CA ALA A 292 -2.96 -5.63 -4.60
C ALA A 292 -3.00 -4.12 -4.41
N GLN A 293 -3.75 -3.44 -5.25
CA GLN A 293 -4.08 -2.02 -5.09
C GLN A 293 -5.28 -1.87 -4.15
N GLY A 294 -5.09 -1.14 -3.06
CA GLY A 294 -6.12 -0.83 -2.06
C GLY A 294 -5.92 0.53 -1.40
N TYR A 295 -6.81 0.90 -0.50
CA TYR A 295 -6.82 2.22 0.13
C TYR A 295 -5.56 2.52 0.95
N THR A 296 -5.00 3.71 0.79
CA THR A 296 -3.94 4.24 1.62
C THR A 296 -3.95 5.77 1.68
N GLU A 297 -3.49 6.30 2.81
CA GLU A 297 -3.23 7.73 3.00
C GLU A 297 -1.74 8.07 2.89
N THR A 298 -0.88 7.10 2.61
CA THR A 298 0.58 7.32 2.64
C THR A 298 1.13 8.02 1.39
N LYS A 299 0.33 8.10 0.32
CA LYS A 299 0.70 8.78 -0.92
C LYS A 299 0.55 10.29 -0.84
N THR A 300 1.35 10.99 -1.66
CA THR A 300 1.24 12.45 -1.85
C THR A 300 0.05 12.84 -2.73
N GLY A 301 -0.51 11.90 -3.49
CA GLY A 301 -1.70 12.08 -4.31
C GLY A 301 -2.39 10.75 -4.60
N GLY A 302 -3.73 10.79 -4.63
CA GLY A 302 -4.57 9.59 -4.70
C GLY A 302 -4.66 8.86 -3.35
N THR A 303 -5.66 8.00 -3.24
CA THR A 303 -5.98 7.24 -2.03
C THR A 303 -5.72 5.75 -2.19
N GLU A 304 -4.97 5.34 -3.21
CA GLU A 304 -4.74 3.93 -3.52
C GLU A 304 -3.26 3.65 -3.79
N ALA A 305 -2.73 2.55 -3.24
CA ALA A 305 -1.38 2.06 -3.50
C ALA A 305 -1.32 0.54 -3.47
N PHE A 306 -0.25 0.01 -4.06
CA PHE A 306 0.05 -1.41 -4.00
C PHE A 306 0.63 -1.74 -2.64
N ASN A 307 -0.04 -2.65 -1.94
CA ASN A 307 0.42 -3.15 -0.65
C ASN A 307 0.43 -4.68 -0.68
N ILE A 308 1.10 -5.24 0.31
CA ILE A 308 1.14 -6.67 0.55
C ILE A 308 0.00 -7.05 1.49
N TYR A 309 -0.69 -8.12 1.16
CA TYR A 309 -1.84 -8.63 1.89
C TYR A 309 -1.67 -10.13 2.14
N GLU A 310 -2.19 -10.56 3.29
CA GLU A 310 -2.39 -11.95 3.64
C GLU A 310 -3.87 -12.26 3.54
N GLY A 311 -4.24 -13.42 3.01
CA GLY A 311 -5.63 -13.85 2.93
C GLY A 311 -5.83 -15.31 3.31
N THR A 312 -6.98 -15.63 3.91
CA THR A 312 -7.41 -17.02 4.13
C THR A 312 -8.85 -17.21 3.63
N THR A 313 -9.18 -18.43 3.20
CA THR A 313 -10.58 -18.78 2.90
C THR A 313 -11.28 -19.28 4.16
N GLU A 314 -12.30 -18.57 4.62
CA GLU A 314 -13.19 -19.01 5.69
C GLU A 314 -14.63 -19.12 5.16
N ASN A 315 -15.21 -20.32 5.17
CA ASN A 315 -16.61 -20.58 4.79
C ASN A 315 -17.01 -20.01 3.41
N GLY A 316 -16.10 -20.05 2.42
CA GLY A 316 -16.35 -19.51 1.08
C GLY A 316 -16.20 -17.98 0.95
N SER A 317 -15.77 -17.30 2.02
CA SER A 317 -15.40 -15.88 2.01
C SER A 317 -13.91 -15.69 2.29
N LEU A 318 -13.31 -14.65 1.71
CA LEU A 318 -11.91 -14.30 1.98
C LEU A 318 -11.81 -13.36 3.17
N SER A 319 -11.02 -13.75 4.17
CA SER A 319 -10.57 -12.86 5.24
C SER A 319 -9.20 -12.30 4.84
N ILE A 320 -9.04 -10.98 4.82
CA ILE A 320 -7.82 -10.33 4.32
C ILE A 320 -7.24 -9.41 5.39
N THR A 321 -5.93 -9.51 5.60
CA THR A 321 -5.15 -8.63 6.45
C THR A 321 -4.10 -7.90 5.63
N ARG A 322 -3.92 -6.61 5.87
CA ARG A 322 -2.88 -5.81 5.22
C ARG A 322 -1.56 -5.94 5.99
N LEU A 323 -0.47 -6.24 5.27
CA LEU A 323 0.86 -6.47 5.84
C LEU A 323 1.88 -5.35 5.53
N SER A 324 1.63 -4.53 4.51
CA SER A 324 2.49 -3.37 4.20
C SER A 324 1.68 -2.07 4.05
N ASN A 325 2.29 -0.92 4.36
CA ASN A 325 1.68 0.39 4.18
C ASN A 325 2.66 1.39 3.56
N THR A 326 3.11 1.08 2.34
CA THR A 326 4.10 1.90 1.65
C THR A 326 3.45 2.69 0.50
N PRO A 327 4.02 3.86 0.12
CA PRO A 327 3.46 4.68 -0.95
C PRO A 327 3.89 4.21 -2.35
N ARG A 328 4.90 3.33 -2.42
CA ARG A 328 5.57 2.88 -3.64
C ARG A 328 4.88 1.59 -4.10
N LEU A 329 5.33 1.09 -5.24
CA LEU A 329 4.87 -0.20 -5.74
C LEU A 329 5.62 -1.31 -4.98
N SER A 330 4.94 -1.95 -4.03
CA SER A 330 5.41 -3.18 -3.37
C SER A 330 5.22 -4.37 -4.31
N VAL A 331 6.24 -5.22 -4.46
CA VAL A 331 6.27 -6.40 -5.35
C VAL A 331 7.05 -7.54 -4.73
N ASN A 332 6.85 -8.74 -5.28
CA ASN A 332 7.54 -9.98 -4.89
C ASN A 332 7.51 -10.18 -3.36
N PRO A 333 6.33 -10.23 -2.73
CA PRO A 333 6.26 -10.50 -1.30
C PRO A 333 6.70 -11.93 -1.01
N GLU A 334 7.29 -12.15 0.16
CA GLU A 334 7.78 -13.46 0.60
C GLU A 334 7.58 -13.64 2.10
N MET A 335 7.22 -14.85 2.53
CA MET A 335 7.13 -15.19 3.95
C MET A 335 8.50 -15.65 4.47
N VAL A 336 9.02 -14.95 5.47
CA VAL A 336 10.26 -15.36 6.15
C VAL A 336 9.99 -16.41 7.23
N ASN A 337 8.83 -16.28 7.87
CA ASN A 337 8.19 -17.25 8.78
C ASN A 337 6.71 -16.84 8.98
N ASP A 338 5.95 -17.57 9.79
CA ASP A 338 4.51 -17.32 10.04
C ASP A 338 4.16 -15.88 10.50
N GLY A 339 5.12 -15.15 11.06
CA GLY A 339 4.95 -13.81 11.60
C GLY A 339 5.85 -12.75 10.97
N MET A 340 6.55 -13.04 9.87
CA MET A 340 7.45 -12.09 9.22
C MET A 340 7.33 -12.17 7.71
N VAL A 341 7.22 -11.00 7.07
CA VAL A 341 7.11 -10.87 5.62
C VAL A 341 8.17 -9.91 5.11
N ALA A 342 8.76 -10.22 3.96
CA ALA A 342 9.67 -9.35 3.24
C ALA A 342 9.14 -9.04 1.84
N TRP A 343 9.47 -7.88 1.29
CA TRP A 343 9.08 -7.50 -0.07
C TRP A 343 10.02 -6.45 -0.66
N LEU A 344 9.87 -6.18 -1.96
CA LEU A 344 10.56 -5.11 -2.66
C LEU A 344 9.63 -3.91 -2.90
N ASP A 345 10.07 -2.73 -2.49
CA ASP A 345 9.46 -1.45 -2.88
C ASP A 345 10.24 -0.84 -4.05
N ILE A 346 9.57 -0.69 -5.19
CA ILE A 346 10.20 -0.17 -6.40
C ILE A 346 10.45 1.34 -6.30
N GLY A 347 11.72 1.73 -6.45
CA GLY A 347 12.16 3.13 -6.48
C GLY A 347 12.58 3.58 -7.88
N ALA A 348 12.96 4.86 -8.01
CA ALA A 348 13.39 5.42 -9.29
C ALA A 348 14.80 4.94 -9.71
N ASP A 349 15.74 4.88 -8.75
CA ASP A 349 17.14 4.49 -8.98
C ASP A 349 17.49 3.15 -8.32
N THR A 350 16.90 2.87 -7.16
CA THR A 350 17.12 1.64 -6.37
C THR A 350 15.82 1.20 -5.73
N ASN A 351 15.61 -0.11 -5.66
CA ASN A 351 14.53 -0.74 -4.94
C ASN A 351 14.94 -0.91 -3.47
N THR A 352 13.97 -0.80 -2.57
CA THR A 352 14.18 -1.01 -1.13
C THR A 352 13.65 -2.37 -0.75
N VAL A 353 14.45 -3.16 -0.03
CA VAL A 353 13.97 -4.41 0.57
C VAL A 353 13.44 -4.07 1.96
N PHE A 354 12.15 -4.29 2.14
CA PHE A 354 11.44 -4.08 3.40
C PHE A 354 11.13 -5.41 4.06
N MET A 355 10.99 -5.35 5.38
CA MET A 355 10.46 -6.43 6.20
C MET A 355 9.49 -5.85 7.22
N ALA A 356 8.46 -6.61 7.57
CA ALA A 356 7.55 -6.32 8.68
C ALA A 356 7.32 -7.61 9.46
N ALA A 357 6.91 -7.46 10.72
CA ALA A 357 6.59 -8.60 11.57
C ALA A 357 5.24 -8.40 12.27
N SER A 358 4.61 -9.51 12.66
CA SER A 358 3.46 -9.49 13.53
C SER A 358 3.85 -9.06 14.94
N ASP A 359 2.87 -8.64 15.74
CA ASP A 359 3.08 -8.23 17.13
C ASP A 359 3.62 -9.34 18.03
N GLU A 360 3.58 -10.60 17.59
CA GLU A 360 4.18 -11.73 18.32
C GLU A 360 5.71 -11.67 18.34
N HIS A 361 6.33 -10.91 17.43
CA HIS A 361 7.76 -10.68 17.37
C HIS A 361 8.15 -9.38 18.11
N GLU A 362 8.09 -9.41 19.44
CA GLU A 362 8.38 -8.25 20.32
C GLU A 362 9.76 -7.60 20.11
N SER A 363 10.75 -8.35 19.59
CA SER A 363 12.10 -7.86 19.33
C SER A 363 12.26 -7.15 17.98
N PHE A 364 11.24 -7.14 17.12
CA PHE A 364 11.28 -6.44 15.84
C PHE A 364 11.51 -4.93 16.06
N PRO A 365 12.48 -4.32 15.38
CA PRO A 365 12.88 -2.96 15.68
C PRO A 365 11.74 -1.98 15.40
N ALA A 366 11.55 -1.04 16.34
CA ALA A 366 10.61 0.05 16.13
C ALA A 366 11.02 0.83 14.85
N PRO A 367 10.07 1.15 13.95
CA PRO A 367 10.37 1.83 12.71
C PRO A 367 11.08 3.16 12.99
N ALA A 368 12.32 3.28 12.53
CA ALA A 368 13.05 4.52 12.68
C ALA A 368 12.42 5.60 11.79
N ILE A 369 12.38 6.85 12.28
CA ILE A 369 12.01 8.00 11.46
C ILE A 369 13.09 8.15 10.37
N THR A 370 12.77 7.71 9.15
CA THR A 370 13.69 7.84 8.02
C THR A 370 13.61 9.26 7.43
N GLY A 371 14.73 9.72 6.86
CA GLY A 371 14.74 10.98 6.10
C GLY A 371 13.75 10.98 4.94
N ASP A 372 13.50 9.81 4.33
CA ASP A 372 12.49 9.62 3.29
C ASP A 372 11.07 9.86 3.83
N THR A 373 10.74 9.33 5.02
CA THR A 373 9.44 9.59 5.68
C THR A 373 9.24 11.09 5.89
N LEU A 374 10.25 11.80 6.41
CA LEU A 374 10.17 13.25 6.62
C LEU A 374 10.01 14.03 5.31
N LEU A 375 10.78 13.68 4.27
CA LEU A 375 10.72 14.33 2.97
C LEU A 375 9.34 14.13 2.32
N ARG A 376 8.78 12.91 2.41
CA ARG A 376 7.45 12.59 1.91
C ARG A 376 6.35 13.32 2.67
N THR A 377 6.39 13.33 4.00
CA THR A 377 5.44 14.09 4.81
C THR A 377 5.47 15.58 4.46
N ALA A 378 6.68 16.14 4.28
CA ALA A 378 6.84 17.53 3.84
C ALA A 378 6.27 17.76 2.43
N GLY A 379 6.52 16.83 1.50
CA GLY A 379 5.97 16.84 0.15
C GLY A 379 4.44 16.81 0.13
N LYS A 380 3.82 15.88 0.88
CA LYS A 380 2.36 15.77 1.07
C LYS A 380 1.77 17.06 1.66
N THR A 381 2.39 17.57 2.72
CA THR A 381 1.98 18.83 3.36
C THR A 381 2.04 20.01 2.38
N LEU A 382 3.11 20.15 1.61
CA LEU A 382 3.25 21.23 0.64
C LEU A 382 2.24 21.08 -0.51
N SER A 383 1.99 19.86 -0.98
CA SER A 383 0.98 19.55 -1.99
C SER A 383 -0.40 20.00 -1.51
N MET A 384 -0.79 19.57 -0.30
CA MET A 384 -2.06 19.94 0.34
C MET A 384 -2.20 21.45 0.59
N LEU A 385 -1.13 22.14 1.00
CA LEU A 385 -1.17 23.60 1.13
C LEU A 385 -1.34 24.30 -0.22
N THR A 386 -0.75 23.73 -1.29
CA THR A 386 -0.86 24.26 -2.65
C THR A 386 -2.27 24.07 -3.19
N THR A 387 -2.87 22.89 -3.02
CA THR A 387 -4.28 22.66 -3.36
C THR A 387 -5.21 23.55 -2.53
N GLY A 388 -4.85 23.80 -1.26
CA GLY A 388 -5.57 24.71 -0.38
C GLY A 388 -5.69 26.14 -0.88
N LEU A 389 -4.77 26.64 -1.73
CA LEU A 389 -4.89 27.96 -2.36
C LEU A 389 -6.19 28.11 -3.18
N MET A 390 -6.80 27.01 -3.63
CA MET A 390 -8.12 27.03 -4.27
C MET A 390 -9.22 27.59 -3.37
N THR A 391 -9.06 27.54 -2.04
CA THR A 391 -9.96 28.17 -1.06
C THR A 391 -10.12 29.67 -1.33
N ILE A 392 -9.08 30.36 -1.80
CA ILE A 392 -9.15 31.80 -2.09
C ILE A 392 -10.18 32.09 -3.21
N PHE A 393 -10.28 31.21 -4.20
CA PHE A 393 -11.25 31.32 -5.29
C PHE A 393 -12.64 30.89 -4.85
N LEU A 394 -12.76 29.82 -4.07
CA LEU A 394 -14.05 29.34 -3.55
C LEU A 394 -14.70 30.35 -2.58
N THR A 395 -13.88 31.12 -1.86
CA THR A 395 -14.34 32.14 -0.91
C THR A 395 -14.59 33.52 -1.54
N VAL A 396 -14.52 33.67 -2.88
CA VAL A 396 -14.85 34.93 -3.58
C VAL A 396 -16.22 35.46 -3.18
N LEU A 397 -17.22 34.58 -3.06
CA LEU A 397 -18.58 34.97 -2.65
C LEU A 397 -18.65 35.49 -1.22
N TRP A 398 -17.65 35.21 -0.38
CA TRP A 398 -17.59 35.72 0.99
C TRP A 398 -17.13 37.18 1.01
N TYR A 399 -16.08 37.51 0.24
CA TYR A 399 -15.48 38.84 0.29
C TYR A 399 -15.96 39.79 -0.80
N ALA A 400 -16.51 39.32 -1.92
CA ALA A 400 -17.01 40.20 -2.98
C ALA A 400 -18.16 41.12 -2.49
N PRO A 401 -19.22 40.62 -1.81
CA PRO A 401 -20.30 41.49 -1.31
C PRO A 401 -19.83 42.60 -0.33
N PRO A 402 -19.00 42.33 0.70
CA PRO A 402 -18.51 43.39 1.58
C PRO A 402 -17.56 44.36 0.88
N LEU A 403 -16.74 43.92 -0.08
CA LEU A 403 -15.91 44.83 -0.87
C LEU A 403 -16.75 45.76 -1.76
N LEU A 404 -17.82 45.24 -2.37
CA LEU A 404 -18.79 46.05 -3.12
C LEU A 404 -19.50 47.05 -2.21
N LEU A 405 -19.85 46.65 -0.98
CA LEU A 405 -20.45 47.54 0.03
C LEU A 405 -19.49 48.70 0.38
N ILE A 406 -18.21 48.39 0.63
CA ILE A 406 -17.17 49.40 0.91
C ILE A 406 -17.04 50.36 -0.27
N GLY A 407 -16.93 49.83 -1.50
CA GLY A 407 -16.88 50.63 -2.71
C GLY A 407 -18.09 51.54 -2.85
N ALA A 408 -19.30 51.02 -2.66
CA ALA A 408 -20.53 51.80 -2.72
C ALA A 408 -20.56 52.94 -1.68
N TRP A 409 -20.04 52.71 -0.47
CA TRP A 409 -19.95 53.74 0.57
C TRP A 409 -18.93 54.84 0.24
N MET A 410 -17.81 54.50 -0.41
CA MET A 410 -16.83 55.49 -0.86
C MET A 410 -17.41 56.49 -1.87
N PHE A 411 -18.40 56.11 -2.67
CA PHE A 411 -19.07 57.03 -3.61
C PHE A 411 -20.13 57.93 -2.97
N ARG A 412 -20.41 57.80 -1.67
CA ARG A 412 -21.46 58.58 -0.97
C ARG A 412 -20.87 59.85 -0.34
N ARG A 413 -21.53 61.00 -0.57
CA ARG A 413 -21.12 62.34 -0.03
C ARG A 413 -20.90 62.42 1.49
N ARG A 414 -21.54 61.54 2.28
CA ARG A 414 -21.30 61.37 3.73
C ARG A 414 -20.72 59.98 3.94
N ASN A 415 -19.44 59.84 3.62
CA ASN A 415 -18.72 58.57 3.70
C ASN A 415 -18.29 58.34 5.16
N PRO A 416 -18.78 57.28 5.84
CA PRO A 416 -18.39 56.99 7.22
C PRO A 416 -16.91 56.63 7.38
N PHE A 417 -16.23 56.26 6.29
CA PHE A 417 -14.80 55.97 6.29
C PHE A 417 -13.91 57.24 6.32
N ASP A 418 -14.37 58.32 5.69
CA ASP A 418 -13.65 59.62 5.70
C ASP A 418 -13.77 60.30 7.07
N ASP A 419 -14.89 60.07 7.76
CA ASP A 419 -15.12 60.52 9.14
C ASP A 419 -14.44 59.62 10.20
N GLU A 420 -13.67 58.60 9.78
CA GLU A 420 -13.00 57.60 10.63
C GLU A 420 -13.91 56.99 11.72
N LYS A 421 -15.19 56.79 11.41
CA LYS A 421 -16.16 56.30 12.40
C LYS A 421 -15.96 54.81 12.67
N GLU A 422 -15.41 54.46 13.84
CA GLU A 422 -15.12 53.07 14.24
C GLU A 422 -16.31 52.09 14.12
N TRP A 423 -17.56 52.55 14.26
CA TRP A 423 -18.72 51.67 14.08
C TRP A 423 -18.79 51.06 12.67
N SER A 424 -18.27 51.76 11.65
CA SER A 424 -18.25 51.28 10.26
C SER A 424 -17.36 50.05 10.11
N PHE A 425 -16.25 49.96 10.85
CA PHE A 425 -15.41 48.77 10.89
C PHE A 425 -16.18 47.55 11.42
N TYR A 426 -16.85 47.69 12.58
CA TYR A 426 -17.59 46.59 13.19
C TYR A 426 -18.75 46.11 12.32
N VAL A 427 -19.46 47.04 11.66
CA VAL A 427 -20.53 46.70 10.71
C VAL A 427 -19.99 45.94 9.51
N SER A 428 -18.87 46.38 8.93
CA SER A 428 -18.26 45.67 7.80
C SER A 428 -17.76 44.27 8.18
N VAL A 429 -17.15 44.12 9.36
CA VAL A 429 -16.73 42.81 9.91
C VAL A 429 -17.94 41.90 10.11
N ALA A 430 -18.98 42.38 10.82
CA ALA A 430 -20.18 41.59 11.07
C ALA A 430 -20.91 41.20 9.77
N PHE A 431 -20.97 42.13 8.80
CA PHE A 431 -21.56 41.86 7.49
C PHE A 431 -20.77 40.79 6.73
N TYR A 432 -19.43 40.88 6.69
CA TYR A 432 -18.60 39.83 6.07
C TYR A 432 -18.82 38.47 6.73
N THR A 433 -18.78 38.40 8.07
CA THR A 433 -18.97 37.13 8.78
C THR A 433 -20.35 36.54 8.51
N ALA A 434 -21.40 37.38 8.46
CA ALA A 434 -22.75 36.94 8.09
C ALA A 434 -22.82 36.39 6.65
N VAL A 435 -22.15 37.03 5.70
CA VAL A 435 -22.04 36.55 4.31
C VAL A 435 -21.30 35.21 4.26
N ALA A 436 -20.17 35.07 4.97
CA ALA A 436 -19.43 33.82 5.04
C ALA A 436 -20.28 32.67 5.62
N LEU A 437 -21.07 32.95 6.67
CA LEU A 437 -22.00 31.96 7.25
C LEU A 437 -23.13 31.60 6.27
N LEU A 438 -23.67 32.56 5.53
CA LEU A 438 -24.73 32.32 4.55
C LEU A 438 -24.23 31.44 3.39
N PHE A 439 -22.99 31.68 2.94
CA PHE A 439 -22.36 30.94 1.83
C PHE A 439 -21.38 29.85 2.31
N HIS A 440 -21.55 29.31 3.52
CA HIS A 440 -20.65 28.27 4.05
C HIS A 440 -20.60 27.02 3.17
N GLN A 441 -21.73 26.64 2.56
CA GLN A 441 -21.88 25.44 1.72
C GLN A 441 -21.04 25.47 0.43
N HIS A 442 -20.53 26.63 0.03
CA HIS A 442 -19.61 26.71 -1.12
C HIS A 442 -18.23 26.13 -0.82
N LEU A 443 -17.77 26.27 0.43
CA LEU A 443 -16.48 25.74 0.87
C LEU A 443 -16.66 24.38 1.56
N PHE A 444 -17.65 24.25 2.43
CA PHE A 444 -17.91 23.04 3.21
C PHE A 444 -18.95 22.15 2.53
N LYS A 445 -18.56 21.51 1.43
CA LYS A 445 -19.36 20.45 0.80
C LYS A 445 -19.23 19.15 1.59
N SER A 446 -20.14 18.19 1.34
CA SER A 446 -20.08 16.88 2.00
C SER A 446 -18.77 16.15 1.77
N GLN A 447 -18.17 16.28 0.58
CA GLN A 447 -16.84 15.71 0.30
C GLN A 447 -15.78 16.30 1.23
N VAL A 448 -15.67 17.62 1.30
CA VAL A 448 -14.69 18.32 2.16
C VAL A 448 -14.88 17.96 3.63
N LEU A 449 -16.14 17.84 4.08
CA LEU A 449 -16.43 17.48 5.46
C LEU A 449 -16.03 16.04 5.80
N ALA A 450 -16.06 15.13 4.82
CA ALA A 450 -15.62 13.74 5.00
C ALA A 450 -14.09 13.63 5.14
N GLU A 451 -13.35 14.49 4.44
CA GLU A 451 -11.88 14.53 4.47
C GLU A 451 -11.29 15.32 5.64
N LEU A 452 -12.13 16.08 6.38
CA LEU A 452 -11.65 16.83 7.54
C LEU A 452 -11.29 15.87 8.68
N PRO A 453 -10.16 16.08 9.36
CA PRO A 453 -9.83 15.30 10.54
C PRO A 453 -10.89 15.49 11.63
N GLU A 454 -11.10 14.50 12.49
CA GLU A 454 -12.22 14.47 13.45
C GLU A 454 -12.37 15.76 14.28
N PHE A 455 -11.25 16.38 14.67
CA PHE A 455 -11.25 17.62 15.45
C PHE A 455 -11.75 18.86 14.67
N LEU A 456 -11.77 18.81 13.34
CA LEU A 456 -12.36 19.82 12.44
C LEU A 456 -13.67 19.35 11.79
N GLY A 457 -13.92 18.05 11.70
CA GLY A 457 -15.03 17.44 10.94
C GLY A 457 -16.33 17.21 11.71
N PHE A 458 -16.46 17.71 12.94
CA PHE A 458 -17.65 17.44 13.78
C PHE A 458 -18.95 18.13 13.26
N PRO A 459 -20.14 17.63 13.63
CA PRO A 459 -21.41 18.23 13.22
C PRO A 459 -21.52 19.71 13.59
N GLY A 460 -21.68 20.58 12.58
CA GLY A 460 -21.74 22.03 12.75
C GLY A 460 -20.38 22.73 12.73
N SER A 461 -19.29 22.01 12.45
CA SER A 461 -17.95 22.60 12.34
C SER A 461 -17.83 23.76 11.34
N PRO A 462 -18.56 23.83 10.20
CA PRO A 462 -18.48 24.99 9.31
C PRO A 462 -18.76 26.32 10.02
N PHE A 463 -19.77 26.34 10.90
CA PHE A 463 -20.15 27.54 11.63
C PHE A 463 -19.11 27.87 12.71
N VAL A 464 -18.61 26.86 13.42
CA VAL A 464 -17.59 27.04 14.47
C VAL A 464 -16.28 27.55 13.89
N LEU A 465 -15.83 27.00 12.76
CA LEU A 465 -14.59 27.40 12.10
C LEU A 465 -14.68 28.83 11.54
N ILE A 466 -15.79 29.17 10.86
CA ILE A 466 -16.01 30.54 10.35
C ILE A 466 -16.05 31.55 11.49
N ILE A 467 -16.81 31.28 12.57
CA ILE A 467 -16.91 32.22 13.69
C ILE A 467 -15.59 32.28 14.46
N GLY A 468 -14.96 31.14 14.72
CA GLY A 468 -13.70 31.02 15.45
C GLY A 468 -12.57 31.78 14.77
N PHE A 469 -12.31 31.51 13.48
CA PHE A 469 -11.27 32.23 12.75
C PHE A 469 -11.62 33.70 12.54
N SER A 470 -12.91 34.05 12.40
CA SER A 470 -13.36 35.45 12.39
C SER A 470 -13.01 36.15 13.72
N LEU A 471 -13.22 35.52 14.87
CA LEU A 471 -12.85 36.10 16.16
C LEU A 471 -11.33 36.24 16.31
N VAL A 472 -10.55 35.26 15.85
CA VAL A 472 -9.07 35.32 15.85
C VAL A 472 -8.58 36.46 14.98
N ALA A 473 -9.06 36.57 13.73
CA ALA A 473 -8.69 37.64 12.80
C ALA A 473 -9.05 39.02 13.37
N PHE A 474 -10.24 39.15 13.98
CA PHE A 474 -10.67 40.38 14.64
C PHE A 474 -9.78 40.75 15.83
N GLY A 475 -9.44 39.76 16.68
CA GLY A 475 -8.52 39.93 17.80
C GLY A 475 -7.14 40.42 17.36
N ILE A 476 -6.60 39.85 16.27
CA ILE A 476 -5.33 40.27 15.69
C ILE A 476 -5.40 41.74 15.24
N VAL A 477 -6.45 42.15 14.53
CA VAL A 477 -6.61 43.55 14.09
C VAL A 477 -6.61 44.51 15.28
N LYS A 478 -7.32 44.16 16.36
CA LYS A 478 -7.44 45.00 17.56
C LYS A 478 -6.15 45.08 18.35
N VAL A 479 -5.47 43.96 18.59
CA VAL A 479 -4.23 43.91 19.39
C VAL A 479 -3.03 44.52 18.66
N SER A 480 -3.08 44.55 17.33
CA SER A 480 -1.95 45.01 16.51
C SER A 480 -1.76 46.52 16.45
N GLY A 481 -2.69 47.31 17.02
CA GLY A 481 -2.60 48.77 17.04
C GLY A 481 -2.65 49.41 15.65
N MET A 482 -3.28 48.73 14.69
CA MET A 482 -3.37 49.18 13.28
C MET A 482 -4.21 50.45 13.12
N GLU A 483 -5.06 50.77 14.10
CA GLU A 483 -5.89 51.98 14.14
C GLU A 483 -5.07 53.26 13.99
N LYS A 484 -3.78 53.23 14.37
CA LYS A 484 -2.86 54.39 14.28
C LYS A 484 -2.26 54.63 12.89
N TRP A 485 -2.30 53.63 12.01
CA TRP A 485 -1.50 53.63 10.77
C TRP A 485 -2.31 53.23 9.52
N TRP A 486 -3.48 52.61 9.69
CA TRP A 486 -4.28 52.05 8.61
C TRP A 486 -5.70 52.63 8.63
N SER A 487 -6.20 53.00 7.45
CA SER A 487 -7.59 53.43 7.27
C SER A 487 -8.58 52.30 7.59
N ILE A 488 -9.83 52.64 7.88
CA ILE A 488 -10.88 51.63 8.14
C ILE A 488 -11.02 50.62 6.98
N PRO A 489 -11.10 51.03 5.70
CA PRO A 489 -11.14 50.09 4.59
C PRO A 489 -9.92 49.16 4.54
N GLY A 490 -8.73 49.68 4.83
CA GLY A 490 -7.51 48.88 4.93
C GLY A 490 -7.60 47.84 6.05
N ARG A 491 -8.12 48.21 7.22
CA ARG A 491 -8.34 47.30 8.35
C ARG A 491 -9.38 46.21 8.02
N VAL A 492 -10.45 46.55 7.31
CA VAL A 492 -11.47 45.56 6.87
C VAL A 492 -10.88 44.61 5.83
N ALA A 493 -10.17 45.11 4.82
CA ALA A 493 -9.51 44.27 3.83
C ALA A 493 -8.49 43.33 4.48
N TYR A 494 -7.74 43.83 5.46
CA TYR A 494 -6.80 43.02 6.24
C TYR A 494 -7.50 41.92 7.04
N PHE A 495 -8.58 42.24 7.75
CA PHE A 495 -9.40 41.27 8.45
C PHE A 495 -9.91 40.14 7.54
N ILE A 496 -10.49 40.51 6.39
CA ILE A 496 -10.97 39.56 5.39
C ILE A 496 -9.82 38.68 4.90
N GLY A 497 -8.68 39.29 4.56
CA GLY A 497 -7.49 38.56 4.10
C GLY A 497 -6.99 37.56 5.14
N LEU A 498 -6.95 37.94 6.41
CA LEU A 498 -6.57 37.03 7.50
C LEU A 498 -7.56 35.87 7.65
N HIS A 499 -8.85 36.15 7.63
CA HIS A 499 -9.87 35.11 7.75
C HIS A 499 -9.76 34.09 6.60
N VAL A 500 -9.68 34.57 5.35
CA VAL A 500 -9.51 33.70 4.18
C VAL A 500 -8.19 32.93 4.25
N LEU A 501 -7.10 33.57 4.69
CA LEU A 501 -5.79 32.91 4.86
C LEU A 501 -5.86 31.77 5.89
N PHE A 502 -6.54 31.97 7.02
CA PHE A 502 -6.71 30.90 8.01
C PHE A 502 -7.55 29.75 7.44
N MET A 503 -8.64 30.05 6.73
CA MET A 503 -9.43 29.01 6.05
C MET A 503 -8.62 28.26 5.00
N THR A 504 -7.76 28.97 4.26
CA THR A 504 -6.86 28.39 3.25
C THR A 504 -5.88 27.39 3.86
N VAL A 505 -5.38 27.64 5.07
CA VAL A 505 -4.41 26.77 5.75
C VAL A 505 -5.07 25.62 6.50
N TYR A 506 -6.24 25.83 7.11
CA TYR A 506 -6.88 24.84 7.99
C TYR A 506 -7.97 24.01 7.31
N VAL A 507 -8.60 24.52 6.25
CA VAL A 507 -9.68 23.82 5.52
C VAL A 507 -9.25 23.53 4.08
N GLY A 508 -8.50 24.44 3.47
CA GLY A 508 -8.01 24.28 2.10
C GLY A 508 -7.30 22.96 1.79
N PRO A 509 -6.43 22.42 2.67
CA PRO A 509 -5.77 21.12 2.47
C PRO A 509 -6.69 19.95 2.11
N TYR A 510 -7.95 19.99 2.53
CA TYR A 510 -8.92 18.89 2.44
C TYR A 510 -9.97 19.11 1.34
N LEU A 511 -9.68 19.98 0.37
CA LEU A 511 -10.61 20.30 -0.71
C LEU A 511 -10.71 19.23 -1.80
N PHE A 512 -9.69 18.38 -1.95
CA PHE A 512 -9.50 17.47 -3.08
C PHE A 512 -8.89 16.15 -2.66
#